data_AF-F7L3P8-F1
#
_entry.id   AF-F7L3P8-F1
#
_cell.length_a   1.000
_cell.length_b   1.000
_cell.length_c   1.000
_cell.angle_alpha   90.00
_cell.angle_beta   90.00
_cell.angle_gamma   90.00
#
_symmetry.space_group_name_H-M   'P 1'
#
loop_
_entity.id
_entity.type
_entity.pdbx_description
1 polymer ?
#
loop_
_entity_poly.entity_id
_entity_poly.type
_entity_poly.pdbx_seq_one_letter_code
_entity_poly.pdbx_strand_id
1 'polypeptide(L)'
;MKKILLLLVSIFFISNNIFATTGDKYIFYLDNPTNKNIEITLDSKLYKLKPKTYEVLNLKMGEHIAELSDGTKVYFKIFANSKGGIINPSGAAYTIDNSIRYQSQRICVDWQEPQDTVLPTIDDFIIDKNYIAWEYDIFEEVTDESMPKKLSPEVDIYVFTKIYSPSEFKDVDYDIEKPKANLPKIDSDYNIPKNEDKTFQNYIKQIIALDKAYTDTNDAKKQKKILKEYDKIAKIIWSNYSKYNIAQGSYDKVDLKALNLKSLDRGVIIIEIKE
;
A
#
# COMPACT_ATOMS: atom_id res chain seq x y z
N MET A 1 38.76 37.78 20.46
CA MET A 1 38.75 36.38 20.96
C MET A 1 37.40 35.75 20.63
N LYS A 2 37.29 35.05 19.50
CA LYS A 2 36.07 34.32 19.10
C LYS A 2 36.18 32.88 19.63
N LYS A 3 35.28 32.48 20.53
CA LYS A 3 35.18 31.09 21.00
C LYS A 3 34.43 30.29 19.94
N ILE A 4 35.11 29.33 19.31
CA ILE A 4 34.48 28.34 18.43
C ILE A 4 34.02 27.20 19.34
N LEU A 5 32.70 27.03 19.43
CA LEU A 5 32.06 25.92 20.12
C LEU A 5 32.14 24.69 19.22
N LEU A 6 33.00 23.74 19.55
CA LEU A 6 33.12 22.46 18.84
C LEU A 6 31.95 21.56 19.26
N LEU A 7 30.98 21.37 18.37
CA LEU A 7 29.87 20.43 18.57
C LEU A 7 30.41 19.01 18.38
N LEU A 8 30.54 18.25 19.47
CA LEU A 8 30.88 16.83 19.43
C LEU A 8 29.68 16.04 18.86
N VAL A 9 29.79 15.67 17.59
CA VAL A 9 28.89 14.72 16.93
C VAL A 9 29.18 13.33 17.51
N SER A 10 28.33 12.85 18.41
CA SER A 10 28.39 11.49 18.93
C SER A 10 27.94 10.51 17.84
N ILE A 11 28.92 9.95 17.13
CA ILE A 11 28.73 8.84 16.19
C ILE A 11 28.45 7.58 17.02
N PHE A 12 27.19 7.16 17.11
CA PHE A 12 26.86 5.83 17.61
C PHE A 12 26.95 4.82 16.46
N PHE A 13 28.09 4.14 16.36
CA PHE A 13 28.19 2.84 15.71
C PHE A 13 27.74 1.78 16.71
N ILE A 14 26.62 1.11 16.42
CA ILE A 14 26.33 -0.21 16.97
C ILE A 14 26.11 -1.13 15.79
N SER A 15 27.15 -1.89 15.46
CA SER A 15 27.08 -3.07 14.61
C SER A 15 26.49 -4.23 15.40
N ASN A 16 25.56 -4.98 14.81
CA ASN A 16 25.60 -6.45 14.86
C ASN A 16 24.71 -7.09 13.78
N ASN A 17 25.31 -8.07 13.11
CA ASN A 17 24.78 -9.23 12.40
C ASN A 17 24.08 -9.07 11.03
N ILE A 18 24.93 -9.17 10.00
CA ILE A 18 24.82 -9.99 8.77
C ILE A 18 23.44 -10.60 8.50
N PHE A 19 22.68 -9.97 7.61
CA PHE A 19 22.03 -10.65 6.47
C PHE A 19 22.18 -9.77 5.22
N ALA A 20 22.21 -10.45 4.07
CA ALA A 20 22.77 -10.00 2.80
C ALA A 20 22.22 -8.69 2.21
N THR A 21 23.07 -8.10 1.38
CA THR A 21 23.02 -6.80 0.71
C THR A 21 21.91 -6.62 -0.33
N THR A 22 21.56 -5.34 -0.54
CA THR A 22 20.71 -4.70 -1.57
C THR A 22 19.20 -4.84 -1.39
N GLY A 23 18.65 -4.26 -0.31
CA GLY A 23 17.20 -4.14 -0.14
C GLY A 23 16.69 -2.81 -0.71
N ASP A 24 15.82 -2.89 -1.72
CA ASP A 24 14.98 -1.76 -2.12
C ASP A 24 14.27 -1.24 -0.86
N LYS A 25 14.31 0.09 -0.66
CA LYS A 25 13.61 0.76 0.44
C LYS A 25 12.30 1.32 -0.11
N TYR A 26 11.23 1.14 0.64
CA TYR A 26 9.88 1.54 0.29
C TYR A 26 9.40 2.63 1.24
N ILE A 27 8.70 3.61 0.67
CA ILE A 27 8.23 4.78 1.40
C ILE A 27 6.94 4.41 2.14
N PHE A 28 6.96 4.50 3.46
CA PHE A 28 5.77 4.38 4.29
C PHE A 28 5.54 5.67 5.06
N TYR A 29 4.30 6.14 5.10
CA TYR A 29 3.91 7.26 5.93
C TYR A 29 3.42 6.73 7.27
N LEU A 30 4.16 6.98 8.35
CA LEU A 30 3.65 6.79 9.69
C LEU A 30 2.88 8.05 10.07
N ASP A 31 1.56 7.96 10.11
CA ASP A 31 0.70 9.13 10.23
C ASP A 31 -0.02 9.17 11.59
N ASN A 32 -0.14 10.37 12.15
CA ASN A 32 -0.97 10.67 13.30
C ASN A 32 -1.97 11.76 12.94
N PRO A 33 -3.14 11.37 12.39
CA PRO A 33 -4.18 12.33 12.07
C PRO A 33 -4.97 12.82 13.30
N THR A 34 -4.72 12.27 14.50
CA THR A 34 -5.50 12.57 15.71
C THR A 34 -5.11 13.89 16.37
N ASN A 35 -5.92 14.33 17.33
CA ASN A 35 -5.66 15.50 18.17
C ASN A 35 -4.77 15.21 19.40
N LYS A 36 -4.24 13.99 19.54
CA LYS A 36 -3.43 13.55 20.66
C LYS A 36 -2.04 13.11 20.20
N ASN A 37 -1.08 13.15 21.12
CA ASN A 37 0.21 12.51 20.86
C ASN A 37 0.01 10.99 20.79
N ILE A 38 0.74 10.33 19.89
CA ILE A 38 0.80 8.88 19.84
C ILE A 38 2.25 8.39 19.92
N GLU A 39 2.41 7.17 20.40
CA GLU A 39 3.70 6.48 20.45
C GLU A 39 3.56 5.10 19.81
N ILE A 40 4.56 4.72 19.03
CA ILE A 40 4.68 3.41 18.39
C ILE A 40 6.15 3.04 18.33
N THR A 41 6.48 1.79 18.63
CA THR A 41 7.82 1.26 18.40
C THR A 41 7.81 0.45 17.11
N LEU A 42 8.65 0.81 16.15
CA LEU A 42 8.82 0.08 14.89
C LEU A 42 10.26 -0.42 14.79
N ASP A 43 10.45 -1.72 14.62
CA ASP A 43 11.76 -2.39 14.54
C ASP A 43 12.73 -1.95 15.66
N SER A 44 12.24 -1.93 16.90
CA SER A 44 12.97 -1.48 18.10
C SER A 44 13.26 0.02 18.19
N LYS A 45 12.76 0.85 17.25
CA LYS A 45 12.87 2.31 17.33
C LYS A 45 11.55 2.91 17.76
N LEU A 46 11.58 3.70 18.84
CA LEU A 46 10.43 4.46 19.32
C LEU A 46 10.19 5.71 18.46
N TYR A 47 8.95 5.88 18.02
CA TYR A 47 8.44 7.06 17.33
C TYR A 47 7.40 7.75 18.21
N LYS A 48 7.52 9.06 18.37
CA LYS A 48 6.57 9.90 19.12
C LYS A 48 6.03 10.96 18.18
N LEU A 49 4.77 10.82 17.77
CA LEU A 49 4.15 11.75 16.82
C LEU A 49 3.26 12.73 17.57
N LYS A 50 3.41 14.01 17.24
CA LYS A 50 2.52 15.08 17.71
C LYS A 50 1.18 15.01 16.98
N PRO A 51 0.13 15.69 17.46
CA PRO A 51 -1.14 15.73 16.77
C PRO A 51 -0.99 16.27 15.35
N LYS A 52 -1.72 15.71 14.39
CA LYS A 52 -1.74 16.13 12.98
C LYS A 52 -0.33 16.21 12.36
N THR A 53 0.50 15.21 12.65
CA THR A 53 1.85 15.08 12.07
C THR A 53 2.08 13.69 11.53
N TYR A 54 3.05 13.56 10.63
CA TYR A 54 3.46 12.28 10.07
C TYR A 54 4.98 12.22 9.98
N GLU A 55 5.50 11.00 9.83
CA GLU A 55 6.90 10.69 9.60
C GLU A 55 7.03 9.88 8.30
N VAL A 56 8.03 10.21 7.48
CA VAL A 56 8.32 9.46 6.25
C VAL A 56 9.36 8.40 6.56
N LEU A 57 8.95 7.14 6.47
CA LEU A 57 9.76 5.97 6.74
C LEU A 57 10.27 5.36 5.44
N ASN A 58 11.50 4.86 5.50
CA ASN A 58 12.10 4.09 4.41
C ASN A 58 12.36 2.67 4.90
N LEU A 59 11.35 1.82 4.78
CA LEU A 59 11.38 0.44 5.27
C LEU A 59 11.95 -0.48 4.19
N LYS A 60 12.71 -1.49 4.62
CA LYS A 60 13.28 -2.47 3.69
C LYS A 60 12.24 -3.53 3.36
N MET A 61 12.48 -4.31 2.31
CA MET A 61 11.80 -5.59 2.15
C MET A 61 12.11 -6.52 3.35
N GLY A 62 11.14 -7.34 3.75
CA GLY A 62 11.30 -8.34 4.80
C GLY A 62 10.23 -8.23 5.88
N GLU A 63 10.47 -8.91 7.00
CA GLU A 63 9.60 -8.90 8.17
C GLU A 63 9.92 -7.72 9.08
N HIS A 64 8.86 -7.16 9.66
CA HIS A 64 8.87 -5.99 10.53
C HIS A 64 7.95 -6.21 11.72
N ILE A 65 8.22 -5.48 12.80
CA ILE A 65 7.36 -5.47 13.99
C ILE A 65 7.03 -4.04 14.41
N ALA A 66 5.74 -3.80 14.62
CA ALA A 66 5.21 -2.61 15.26
C ALA A 66 4.61 -2.96 16.64
N GLU A 67 4.95 -2.18 17.66
CA GLU A 67 4.37 -2.29 19.00
C GLU A 67 3.63 -0.99 19.33
N LEU A 68 2.33 -1.12 19.56
CA LEU A 68 1.41 -0.03 19.90
C LEU A 68 1.50 0.30 21.40
N SER A 69 0.98 1.46 21.78
CA SER A 69 1.01 1.95 23.17
C SER A 69 0.22 1.08 24.16
N ASP A 70 -0.75 0.30 23.68
CA ASP A 70 -1.51 -0.66 24.49
C ASP A 70 -0.80 -2.01 24.67
N GLY A 71 0.40 -2.18 24.11
CA GLY A 71 1.19 -3.40 24.15
C GLY A 71 0.95 -4.35 22.97
N THR A 72 -0.04 -4.06 22.10
CA THR A 72 -0.33 -4.87 20.91
C THR A 72 0.88 -4.88 19.98
N LYS A 73 1.30 -6.07 19.54
CA LYS A 73 2.38 -6.28 18.57
C LYS A 73 1.83 -6.75 17.24
N VAL A 74 2.14 -6.02 16.18
CA VAL A 74 1.76 -6.32 14.80
C VAL A 74 3.01 -6.69 14.01
N TYR A 75 3.04 -7.92 13.51
CA TYR A 75 4.09 -8.42 12.64
C TYR A 75 3.62 -8.29 11.20
N PHE A 76 4.43 -7.69 10.35
CA PHE A 76 4.08 -7.49 8.95
C PHE A 76 5.27 -7.72 8.03
N LYS A 77 5.01 -8.04 6.76
CA LYS A 77 6.03 -8.34 5.76
C LYS A 77 5.88 -7.43 4.56
N ILE A 78 6.97 -6.79 4.17
CA ILE A 78 7.10 -5.97 2.96
C ILE A 78 7.72 -6.82 1.85
N PHE A 79 7.09 -6.82 0.68
CA PHE A 79 7.52 -7.58 -0.49
C PHE A 79 8.32 -6.74 -1.49
N ALA A 80 9.03 -7.41 -2.40
CA ALA A 80 9.89 -6.79 -3.41
C ALA A 80 9.14 -5.89 -4.41
N ASN A 81 7.84 -6.15 -4.62
CA ASN A 81 6.95 -5.36 -5.46
C ASN A 81 6.27 -4.21 -4.69
N SER A 82 6.59 -3.98 -3.41
CA SER A 82 5.93 -2.95 -2.63
C SER A 82 6.06 -1.58 -3.28
N LYS A 83 4.97 -0.81 -3.24
CA LYS A 83 4.92 0.61 -3.60
C LYS A 83 4.92 1.49 -2.36
N GLY A 84 5.05 0.90 -1.17
CA GLY A 84 4.89 1.60 0.09
C GLY A 84 3.45 1.58 0.61
N GLY A 85 3.14 2.50 1.52
CA GLY A 85 1.81 2.58 2.12
C GLY A 85 1.74 3.56 3.29
N ILE A 86 0.70 3.42 4.10
CA ILE A 86 0.50 4.21 5.32
C ILE A 86 0.46 3.25 6.51
N ILE A 87 1.17 3.60 7.58
CA ILE A 87 1.04 2.96 8.89
C ILE A 87 0.16 3.87 9.74
N ASN A 88 -1.02 3.36 10.08
CA ASN A 88 -2.11 4.04 10.78
C ASN A 88 -2.27 3.42 12.19
N PRO A 89 -1.40 3.76 13.15
CA PRO A 89 -1.51 3.29 14.53
C PRO A 89 -2.82 3.73 15.20
N SER A 90 -3.46 4.79 14.70
CA SER A 90 -4.69 5.32 15.26
C SER A 90 -5.97 4.60 14.83
N GLY A 91 -5.95 3.78 13.78
CA GLY A 91 -7.21 3.28 13.18
C GLY A 91 -8.09 4.39 12.63
N ALA A 92 -7.46 5.45 12.14
CA ALA A 92 -8.16 6.56 11.52
C ALA A 92 -8.65 6.21 10.12
N ALA A 93 -9.82 6.72 9.74
CA ALA A 93 -10.44 6.47 8.43
C ALA A 93 -9.90 7.43 7.37
N TYR A 94 -9.09 6.93 6.45
CA TYR A 94 -8.55 7.66 5.31
C TYR A 94 -9.56 7.67 4.17
N THR A 95 -9.65 8.78 3.46
CA THR A 95 -10.56 8.95 2.33
C THR A 95 -9.83 8.65 1.02
N ILE A 96 -10.45 7.86 0.15
CA ILE A 96 -9.93 7.56 -1.18
C ILE A 96 -10.77 8.30 -2.22
N ASP A 97 -10.13 9.16 -3.00
CA ASP A 97 -10.75 9.90 -4.09
C ASP A 97 -10.23 9.38 -5.42
N ASN A 98 -11.13 8.76 -6.19
CA ASN A 98 -10.86 8.23 -7.53
C ASN A 98 -11.57 9.07 -8.61
N SER A 99 -11.80 10.36 -8.34
CA SER A 99 -12.55 11.27 -9.22
C SER A 99 -11.73 12.44 -9.75
N ILE A 100 -10.42 12.48 -9.47
CA ILE A 100 -9.53 13.56 -9.87
C ILE A 100 -9.30 13.50 -11.38
N ARG A 101 -9.93 14.42 -12.12
CA ARG A 101 -9.91 14.42 -13.58
C ARG A 101 -8.73 15.23 -14.11
N TYR A 102 -8.01 14.62 -15.04
CA TYR A 102 -7.05 15.29 -15.91
C TYR A 102 -7.55 15.26 -17.35
N GLN A 103 -7.45 16.41 -18.01
CA GLN A 103 -7.55 16.51 -19.46
C GLN A 103 -6.39 17.32 -20.01
N SER A 104 -5.84 16.89 -21.14
CA SER A 104 -4.81 17.66 -21.84
C SER A 104 -5.42 18.89 -22.52
N GLN A 105 -4.57 19.86 -22.87
CA GLN A 105 -4.98 21.04 -23.63
C GLN A 105 -5.37 20.73 -25.08
N ARG A 106 -5.17 19.49 -25.56
CA ARG A 106 -5.45 19.09 -26.96
C ARG A 106 -6.92 18.78 -27.19
N ILE A 107 -7.66 18.53 -26.13
CA ILE A 107 -9.05 18.10 -26.19
C ILE A 107 -9.90 18.91 -25.22
N CYS A 108 -11.22 18.82 -25.38
CA CYS A 108 -12.19 19.33 -24.44
C CYS A 108 -13.18 18.21 -24.14
N VAL A 109 -13.33 17.85 -22.86
CA VAL A 109 -14.21 16.79 -22.40
C VAL A 109 -15.33 17.40 -21.58
N ASP A 110 -16.56 17.02 -21.88
CA ASP A 110 -17.71 17.29 -21.02
C ASP A 110 -17.83 16.14 -20.02
N TRP A 111 -17.41 16.40 -18.77
CA TRP A 111 -17.40 15.37 -17.74
C TRP A 111 -18.76 15.31 -17.04
N GLN A 112 -19.36 14.12 -16.98
CA GLN A 112 -20.54 13.91 -16.16
C GLN A 112 -20.20 14.05 -14.68
N GLU A 113 -21.01 14.79 -13.91
CA GLU A 113 -20.84 14.87 -12.46
C GLU A 113 -20.97 13.46 -11.82
N PRO A 114 -20.14 13.13 -10.81
CA PRO A 114 -20.26 11.86 -10.11
C PRO A 114 -21.65 11.71 -9.48
N GLN A 115 -22.27 10.53 -9.62
CA GLN A 115 -23.59 10.26 -9.03
C GLN A 115 -23.52 10.09 -7.50
N ASP A 116 -22.38 9.63 -6.98
CA ASP A 116 -22.12 9.47 -5.55
C ASP A 116 -21.07 10.49 -5.08
N THR A 117 -21.43 11.26 -4.06
CA THR A 117 -20.54 12.23 -3.40
C THR A 117 -19.83 11.66 -2.19
N VAL A 118 -20.19 10.45 -1.76
CA VAL A 118 -19.56 9.78 -0.61
C VAL A 118 -18.34 9.02 -1.09
N LEU A 119 -17.17 9.53 -0.74
CA LEU A 119 -15.90 8.88 -1.05
C LEU A 119 -15.68 7.65 -0.15
N PRO A 120 -15.14 6.54 -0.70
CA PRO A 120 -14.81 5.35 0.09
C PRO A 120 -13.73 5.67 1.13
N THR A 121 -13.78 4.94 2.26
CA THR A 121 -12.82 5.08 3.34
C THR A 121 -12.15 3.77 3.72
N ILE A 122 -10.96 3.85 4.32
CA ILE A 122 -10.19 2.72 4.83
C ILE A 122 -9.50 3.09 6.14
N ASP A 123 -9.57 2.22 7.14
CA ASP A 123 -9.06 2.45 8.50
C ASP A 123 -8.05 1.39 8.97
N ASP A 124 -7.57 0.56 8.04
CA ASP A 124 -6.59 -0.50 8.30
C ASP A 124 -5.31 0.04 8.97
N PHE A 125 -4.70 -0.77 9.84
CA PHE A 125 -3.40 -0.46 10.47
C PHE A 125 -2.29 -0.22 9.43
N ILE A 126 -2.28 -1.02 8.36
CA ILE A 126 -1.39 -0.84 7.22
C ILE A 126 -2.26 -0.72 5.98
N ILE A 127 -2.24 0.47 5.38
CA ILE A 127 -2.93 0.74 4.13
C ILE A 127 -1.92 0.51 3.01
N ASP A 128 -2.13 -0.55 2.23
CA ASP A 128 -1.22 -0.99 1.18
C ASP A 128 -1.45 -0.24 -0.14
N LYS A 129 -0.43 0.49 -0.60
CA LYS A 129 -0.49 1.23 -1.88
C LYS A 129 -0.63 0.30 -3.08
N ASN A 130 -0.13 -0.94 -3.01
CA ASN A 130 -0.32 -1.90 -4.09
C ASN A 130 -1.78 -2.30 -4.25
N TYR A 131 -2.51 -2.43 -3.13
CA TYR A 131 -3.88 -2.90 -3.11
C TYR A 131 -4.87 -1.81 -3.53
N ILE A 132 -4.76 -0.63 -2.92
CA ILE A 132 -5.64 0.51 -3.19
C ILE A 132 -5.24 1.23 -4.49
N ALA A 133 -3.96 1.19 -4.86
CA ALA A 133 -3.42 1.75 -6.09
C ALA A 133 -3.61 3.27 -6.25
N TRP A 134 -3.55 4.04 -5.15
CA TRP A 134 -3.52 5.50 -5.25
C TRP A 134 -2.21 6.02 -5.89
N GLU A 135 -2.30 7.19 -6.49
CA GLU A 135 -1.22 7.83 -7.25
C GLU A 135 -0.70 9.09 -6.57
N TYR A 136 -1.55 9.76 -5.80
CA TYR A 136 -1.20 10.90 -4.95
C TYR A 136 -1.20 10.49 -3.50
N ASP A 137 -0.04 10.63 -2.86
CA ASP A 137 0.14 10.31 -1.44
C ASP A 137 -0.56 11.34 -0.53
N ILE A 138 -0.70 11.00 0.75
CA ILE A 138 -1.19 11.95 1.76
C ILE A 138 -0.31 13.20 1.76
N PHE A 139 -0.93 14.36 1.88
CA PHE A 139 -0.28 15.68 1.82
C PHE A 139 0.41 16.02 0.48
N GLU A 140 0.33 15.16 -0.55
CA GLU A 140 0.78 15.50 -1.90
C GLU A 140 -0.29 16.35 -2.60
N GLU A 141 0.10 17.54 -3.09
CA GLU A 141 -0.82 18.43 -3.78
C GLU A 141 -1.15 17.96 -5.21
N VAL A 142 -2.44 17.95 -5.52
CA VAL A 142 -2.97 17.67 -6.85
C VAL A 142 -3.22 19.02 -7.53
N THR A 143 -2.46 19.28 -8.60
CA THR A 143 -2.55 20.53 -9.35
C THR A 143 -2.46 20.25 -10.84
N ASP A 144 -2.92 21.21 -11.65
CA ASP A 144 -2.79 21.15 -13.11
C ASP A 144 -1.32 21.01 -13.57
N GLU A 145 -0.37 21.42 -12.73
CA GLU A 145 1.06 21.25 -12.97
C GLU A 145 1.61 19.89 -12.52
N SER A 146 1.04 19.27 -11.47
CA SER A 146 1.53 17.99 -10.93
C SER A 146 1.02 16.79 -11.72
N MET A 147 -0.24 16.83 -12.16
CA MET A 147 -0.90 15.77 -12.93
C MET A 147 -0.14 15.33 -14.19
N PRO A 148 0.21 16.22 -15.14
CA PRO A 148 0.88 15.80 -16.37
C PRO A 148 2.27 15.21 -16.12
N LYS A 149 2.93 15.50 -14.99
CA LYS A 149 4.25 14.95 -14.65
C LYS A 149 4.20 13.44 -14.32
N LYS A 150 3.03 12.91 -13.97
CA LYS A 150 2.81 11.49 -13.69
C LYS A 150 2.34 10.69 -14.91
N LEU A 151 2.10 11.35 -16.04
CA LEU A 151 1.52 10.75 -17.24
C LEU A 151 2.51 10.73 -18.41
N SER A 152 2.27 9.83 -19.35
CA SER A 152 2.90 9.94 -20.67
C SER A 152 2.36 11.19 -21.38
N PRO A 153 3.19 11.93 -22.14
CA PRO A 153 2.76 13.10 -22.91
C PRO A 153 1.62 12.83 -23.90
N GLU A 154 1.39 11.57 -24.27
CA GLU A 154 0.35 11.10 -25.18
C GLU A 154 -1.02 10.92 -24.51
N VAL A 155 -1.08 10.93 -23.17
CA VAL A 155 -2.35 10.78 -22.43
C VAL A 155 -3.15 12.07 -22.54
N ASP A 156 -4.36 11.97 -23.08
CA ASP A 156 -5.28 13.11 -23.22
C ASP A 156 -6.30 13.19 -22.10
N ILE A 157 -6.71 12.05 -21.53
CA ILE A 157 -7.68 11.95 -20.46
C ILE A 157 -7.15 10.97 -19.44
N TYR A 158 -7.23 11.33 -18.17
CA TYR A 158 -6.90 10.42 -17.07
C TYR A 158 -7.72 10.74 -15.84
N VAL A 159 -7.97 9.73 -15.01
CA VAL A 159 -8.60 9.91 -13.70
C VAL A 159 -7.63 9.38 -12.66
N PHE A 160 -7.11 10.30 -11.84
CA PHE A 160 -6.18 9.98 -10.77
C PHE A 160 -6.89 9.50 -9.53
N THR A 161 -6.16 8.70 -8.76
CA THR A 161 -6.56 8.35 -7.39
C THR A 161 -5.68 9.06 -6.36
N LYS A 162 -6.29 9.71 -5.37
CA LYS A 162 -5.61 10.27 -4.18
C LYS A 162 -6.14 9.63 -2.91
N ILE A 163 -5.24 9.44 -1.95
CA ILE A 163 -5.62 9.14 -0.57
C ILE A 163 -5.42 10.39 0.30
N TYR A 164 -6.37 10.66 1.19
CA TYR A 164 -6.31 11.78 2.12
C TYR A 164 -6.22 11.29 3.55
N SER A 165 -5.27 11.84 4.29
CA SER A 165 -5.27 11.80 5.75
C SER A 165 -6.45 12.63 6.28
N PRO A 166 -7.14 12.21 7.35
CA PRO A 166 -8.16 13.05 8.00
C PRO A 166 -7.63 14.44 8.37
N SER A 167 -6.33 14.55 8.66
CA SER A 167 -5.69 15.81 9.03
C SER A 167 -5.50 16.80 7.86
N GLU A 168 -5.73 16.37 6.61
CA GLU A 168 -5.76 17.26 5.43
C GLU A 168 -7.03 18.13 5.41
N PHE A 169 -8.06 17.78 6.19
CA PHE A 169 -9.32 18.51 6.28
C PHE A 169 -9.35 19.38 7.53
N LYS A 170 -9.63 20.69 7.37
CA LYS A 170 -9.54 21.70 8.44
C LYS A 170 -10.55 21.51 9.57
N ASP A 171 -11.69 20.88 9.28
CA ASP A 171 -12.85 20.83 10.17
C ASP A 171 -13.14 19.43 10.74
N VAL A 172 -12.27 18.44 10.49
CA VAL A 172 -12.44 17.09 11.03
C VAL A 172 -11.78 17.03 12.40
N ASP A 173 -12.59 17.11 13.45
CA ASP A 173 -12.17 16.77 14.81
C ASP A 173 -12.13 15.25 14.94
N TYR A 174 -10.94 14.68 14.73
CA TYR A 174 -10.71 13.25 14.84
C TYR A 174 -10.30 12.88 16.26
N ASP A 175 -11.24 13.07 17.20
CA ASP A 175 -11.07 12.68 18.60
C ASP A 175 -11.55 11.24 18.80
N ILE A 176 -10.77 10.26 18.32
CA ILE A 176 -11.04 8.88 18.75
C ILE A 176 -10.66 8.81 20.23
N GLU A 177 -11.65 8.62 21.10
CA GLU A 177 -11.42 8.43 22.54
C GLU A 177 -10.53 7.21 22.83
N LYS A 178 -10.51 6.22 21.92
CA LYS A 178 -9.64 5.04 21.91
C LYS A 178 -9.27 4.63 20.47
N PRO A 179 -8.26 5.26 19.84
CA PRO A 179 -7.78 4.86 18.53
C PRO A 179 -7.22 3.44 18.62
N LYS A 180 -7.92 2.44 18.07
CA LYS A 180 -7.38 1.08 17.89
C LYS A 180 -7.31 0.83 16.41
N ALA A 181 -6.11 0.56 15.91
CA ALA A 181 -5.92 0.25 14.51
C ALA A 181 -6.85 -0.89 14.08
N ASN A 182 -7.50 -0.74 12.91
CA ASN A 182 -8.26 -1.85 12.36
C ASN A 182 -7.25 -2.89 11.87
N LEU A 183 -7.11 -3.96 12.64
CA LEU A 183 -6.22 -5.04 12.31
C LEU A 183 -6.99 -6.01 11.40
N PRO A 184 -6.58 -6.19 10.14
CA PRO A 184 -7.28 -7.08 9.23
C PRO A 184 -7.33 -8.47 9.83
N LYS A 185 -8.48 -9.14 9.66
CA LYS A 185 -8.58 -10.56 9.98
C LYS A 185 -7.59 -11.31 9.11
N ILE A 186 -6.66 -12.03 9.75
CA ILE A 186 -5.77 -12.97 9.07
C ILE A 186 -6.64 -14.17 8.66
N ASP A 187 -7.44 -14.04 7.59
CA ASP A 187 -8.32 -15.15 7.22
C ASP A 187 -8.76 -15.22 5.74
N SER A 188 -9.25 -16.43 5.42
CA SER A 188 -9.89 -17.02 4.24
C SER A 188 -9.00 -17.75 3.25
N ASP A 189 -9.47 -18.96 2.89
CA ASP A 189 -8.94 -19.79 1.82
C ASP A 189 -8.89 -19.04 0.48
N TYR A 190 -8.08 -19.55 -0.44
CA TYR A 190 -8.11 -19.13 -1.83
C TYR A 190 -9.51 -19.37 -2.42
N ASN A 191 -10.04 -18.36 -3.10
CA ASN A 191 -11.31 -18.50 -3.81
C ASN A 191 -11.05 -19.09 -5.20
N ILE A 192 -11.16 -20.42 -5.32
CA ILE A 192 -10.89 -21.13 -6.57
C ILE A 192 -12.18 -21.22 -7.40
N PRO A 193 -12.26 -20.56 -8.58
CA PRO A 193 -13.43 -20.64 -9.42
C PRO A 193 -13.66 -22.07 -9.91
N LYS A 194 -14.90 -22.56 -9.89
CA LYS A 194 -15.26 -23.84 -10.53
C LYS A 194 -15.26 -23.65 -12.05
N ASN A 195 -14.46 -24.44 -12.76
CA ASN A 195 -14.35 -24.41 -14.22
C ASN A 195 -13.99 -25.82 -14.72
N GLU A 196 -14.67 -26.29 -15.77
CA GLU A 196 -14.46 -27.60 -16.39
C GLU A 196 -13.18 -27.65 -17.23
N ASP A 197 -12.65 -26.49 -17.66
CA ASP A 197 -11.38 -26.40 -18.36
C ASP A 197 -10.23 -26.73 -17.39
N LYS A 198 -9.69 -27.94 -17.54
CA LYS A 198 -8.57 -28.46 -16.74
C LYS A 198 -7.30 -27.63 -16.92
N THR A 199 -7.09 -27.03 -18.08
CA THR A 199 -5.92 -26.18 -18.37
C THR A 199 -6.01 -24.87 -17.60
N PHE A 200 -7.19 -24.23 -17.60
CA PHE A 200 -7.47 -23.06 -16.78
C PHE A 200 -7.27 -23.36 -15.29
N GLN A 201 -7.86 -24.45 -14.80
CA GLN A 201 -7.69 -24.90 -13.42
C GLN A 201 -6.21 -25.13 -13.05
N ASN A 202 -5.41 -25.66 -13.97
CA ASN A 202 -3.98 -25.84 -13.76
C ASN A 202 -3.23 -24.51 -13.65
N TYR A 203 -3.62 -23.48 -14.41
CA TYR A 203 -3.04 -22.14 -14.26
C TYR A 203 -3.41 -21.50 -12.91
N ILE A 204 -4.66 -21.63 -12.46
CA ILE A 204 -5.08 -21.14 -11.13
C ILE A 204 -4.27 -21.81 -10.02
N LYS A 205 -4.08 -23.14 -10.08
CA LYS A 205 -3.23 -23.87 -9.12
C LYS A 205 -1.78 -23.38 -9.14
N GLN A 206 -1.22 -23.09 -10.32
CA GLN A 206 0.12 -22.53 -10.43
C GLN A 206 0.21 -21.13 -9.80
N ILE A 207 -0.77 -20.25 -10.03
CA ILE A 207 -0.82 -18.93 -9.40
C ILE A 207 -0.84 -19.06 -7.87
N ILE A 208 -1.68 -19.95 -7.33
CA ILE A 208 -1.76 -20.19 -5.88
C ILE A 208 -0.43 -20.72 -5.33
N ALA A 209 0.23 -21.63 -6.06
CA ALA A 209 1.55 -22.14 -5.66
C ALA A 209 2.62 -21.03 -5.67
N LEU A 210 2.58 -20.15 -6.67
CA LEU A 210 3.46 -18.98 -6.74
C LEU A 210 3.18 -18.01 -5.59
N ASP A 211 1.92 -17.77 -5.23
CA ASP A 211 1.52 -16.89 -4.13
C ASP A 211 2.03 -17.40 -2.77
N LYS A 212 1.87 -18.70 -2.51
CA LYS A 212 2.44 -19.34 -1.30
C LYS A 212 3.96 -19.19 -1.28
N ALA A 213 4.63 -19.53 -2.39
CA ALA A 213 6.08 -19.42 -2.48
C ALA A 213 6.57 -17.97 -2.31
N TYR A 214 5.80 -16.99 -2.78
CA TYR A 214 6.10 -15.57 -2.62
C TYR A 214 5.97 -15.13 -1.16
N THR A 215 4.90 -15.56 -0.49
CA THR A 215 4.66 -15.36 0.94
C THR A 215 5.81 -15.92 1.79
N ASP A 216 6.35 -17.09 1.46
CA ASP A 216 7.35 -17.79 2.29
C ASP A 216 8.79 -17.30 2.10
N THR A 217 9.12 -16.63 1.00
CA THR A 217 10.50 -16.22 0.70
C THR A 217 10.81 -14.78 1.12
N ASN A 218 11.97 -14.55 1.74
CA ASN A 218 12.55 -13.22 1.99
C ASN A 218 13.68 -12.86 1.00
N ASP A 219 13.95 -13.73 0.02
CA ASP A 219 14.98 -13.49 -1.01
C ASP A 219 14.40 -12.67 -2.19
N ALA A 220 14.93 -11.47 -2.41
CA ALA A 220 14.47 -10.53 -3.45
C ALA A 220 14.62 -11.10 -4.87
N LYS A 221 15.68 -11.88 -5.14
CA LYS A 221 15.89 -12.50 -6.46
C LYS A 221 14.85 -13.59 -6.71
N LYS A 222 14.53 -14.39 -5.69
CA LYS A 222 13.44 -15.38 -5.76
C LYS A 222 12.09 -14.70 -5.96
N GLN A 223 11.78 -13.67 -5.18
CA GLN A 223 10.55 -12.88 -5.32
C GLN A 223 10.42 -12.30 -6.74
N LYS A 224 11.49 -11.68 -7.28
CA LYS A 224 11.50 -11.17 -8.66
C LYS A 224 11.28 -12.26 -9.71
N LYS A 225 11.82 -13.47 -9.50
CA LYS A 225 11.58 -14.61 -10.40
C LYS A 225 10.12 -15.06 -10.35
N ILE A 226 9.54 -15.14 -9.15
CA ILE A 226 8.14 -15.50 -8.95
C ILE A 226 7.21 -14.49 -9.64
N LEU A 227 7.44 -13.18 -9.46
CA LEU A 227 6.64 -12.13 -10.11
C LEU A 227 6.65 -12.24 -11.64
N LYS A 228 7.80 -12.59 -12.24
CA LYS A 228 7.90 -12.80 -13.69
C LYS A 228 7.09 -14.00 -14.17
N GLU A 229 7.13 -15.11 -13.44
CA GLU A 229 6.32 -16.29 -13.78
C GLU A 229 4.82 -16.03 -13.57
N TYR A 230 4.47 -15.31 -12.52
CA TYR A 230 3.10 -14.86 -12.28
C TYR A 230 2.58 -13.99 -13.44
N ASP A 231 3.32 -12.94 -13.83
CA ASP A 231 2.96 -12.06 -14.94
C ASP A 231 2.79 -12.83 -16.25
N LYS A 232 3.67 -13.80 -16.52
CA LYS A 232 3.56 -14.69 -17.69
C LYS A 232 2.27 -15.50 -17.68
N ILE A 233 1.92 -16.13 -16.54
CA ILE A 233 0.69 -16.93 -16.43
C ILE A 233 -0.55 -16.03 -16.50
N ALA A 234 -0.55 -14.89 -15.80
CA ALA A 234 -1.64 -13.92 -15.82
C ALA A 234 -1.94 -13.44 -17.24
N LYS A 235 -0.89 -13.15 -18.05
CA LYS A 235 -1.03 -12.80 -19.47
C LYS A 235 -1.64 -13.92 -20.30
N ILE A 236 -1.21 -15.17 -20.09
CA ILE A 236 -1.80 -16.34 -20.79
C ILE A 236 -3.28 -16.47 -20.47
N ILE A 237 -3.63 -16.37 -19.17
CA ILE A 237 -5.01 -16.42 -18.72
C ILE A 237 -5.81 -15.30 -19.39
N TRP A 238 -5.31 -14.07 -19.33
CA TRP A 238 -5.95 -12.90 -19.95
C TRP A 238 -6.19 -13.09 -21.45
N SER A 239 -5.17 -13.50 -22.21
CA SER A 239 -5.27 -13.64 -23.67
C SER A 239 -6.23 -14.77 -24.09
N ASN A 240 -6.10 -15.94 -23.46
CA ASN A 240 -6.76 -17.16 -23.94
C ASN A 240 -8.14 -17.41 -23.31
N TYR A 241 -8.39 -16.85 -22.12
CA TYR A 241 -9.61 -17.07 -21.36
C TYR A 241 -10.49 -15.81 -21.26
N SER A 242 -10.19 -14.80 -22.09
CA SER A 242 -10.99 -13.56 -22.25
C SER A 242 -12.46 -13.82 -22.64
N LYS A 243 -12.75 -14.96 -23.28
CA LYS A 243 -14.11 -15.34 -23.76
C LYS A 243 -15.12 -15.63 -22.66
N TYR A 244 -14.71 -15.72 -21.39
CA TYR A 244 -15.65 -15.90 -20.29
C TYR A 244 -16.37 -14.61 -19.82
N ASN A 245 -16.15 -13.42 -20.43
CA ASN A 245 -16.73 -12.14 -19.91
C ASN A 245 -16.96 -11.02 -20.96
N ILE A 246 -18.08 -11.05 -21.70
CA ILE A 246 -18.67 -9.80 -22.24
C ILE A 246 -19.64 -9.23 -21.20
N ALA A 247 -19.13 -8.34 -20.35
CA ALA A 247 -19.93 -7.25 -19.78
C ALA A 247 -19.15 -5.95 -19.98
N GLN A 248 -19.87 -4.90 -20.35
CA GLN A 248 -19.34 -3.57 -20.70
C GLN A 248 -18.71 -2.88 -19.50
N GLY A 249 -17.62 -2.15 -19.73
CA GLY A 249 -17.30 -0.98 -18.91
C GLY A 249 -16.63 -1.19 -17.55
N SER A 250 -15.52 -1.92 -17.49
CA SER A 250 -14.40 -1.63 -16.58
C SER A 250 -13.16 -2.39 -17.05
N TYR A 251 -11.98 -1.81 -16.84
CA TYR A 251 -10.74 -2.58 -16.80
C TYR A 251 -10.93 -3.64 -15.71
N ASP A 252 -11.00 -4.93 -16.07
CA ASP A 252 -10.77 -6.14 -15.24
C ASP A 252 -11.73 -7.27 -15.62
N LYS A 253 -11.19 -8.32 -16.25
CA LYS A 253 -12.01 -9.47 -16.71
C LYS A 253 -11.44 -10.85 -16.38
N VAL A 254 -10.27 -10.88 -15.77
CA VAL A 254 -9.86 -11.93 -14.85
C VAL A 254 -9.38 -11.18 -13.63
N ASP A 255 -10.31 -10.88 -12.73
CA ASP A 255 -9.93 -10.25 -11.48
C ASP A 255 -9.22 -11.29 -10.62
N LEU A 256 -7.89 -11.38 -10.78
CA LEU A 256 -7.08 -12.23 -9.93
C LEU A 256 -7.17 -11.80 -8.45
N LYS A 257 -7.67 -10.57 -8.15
CA LYS A 257 -8.03 -10.19 -6.77
C LYS A 257 -9.19 -11.04 -6.25
N ALA A 258 -10.10 -11.49 -7.12
CA ALA A 258 -11.17 -12.39 -6.73
C ALA A 258 -10.68 -13.78 -6.29
N LEU A 259 -9.43 -14.17 -6.61
CA LEU A 259 -8.81 -15.39 -6.07
C LEU A 259 -8.41 -15.25 -4.60
N ASN A 260 -8.47 -14.04 -4.05
CA ASN A 260 -8.05 -13.74 -2.68
C ASN A 260 -6.57 -14.13 -2.47
N LEU A 261 -5.72 -13.73 -3.42
CA LEU A 261 -4.27 -13.92 -3.31
C LEU A 261 -3.77 -13.22 -2.06
N LYS A 262 -2.76 -13.81 -1.42
CA LYS A 262 -2.30 -13.34 -0.12
C LYS A 262 -1.15 -12.37 -0.26
N SER A 263 -0.38 -12.44 -1.33
CA SER A 263 0.90 -11.73 -1.41
C SER A 263 1.24 -11.19 -2.80
N LEU A 264 0.78 -11.81 -3.88
CA LEU A 264 1.12 -11.36 -5.24
C LEU A 264 0.40 -10.07 -5.67
N ASP A 265 -0.73 -9.75 -5.06
CA ASP A 265 -1.50 -8.51 -5.24
C ASP A 265 -1.24 -7.48 -4.13
N ARG A 266 -0.44 -7.85 -3.12
CA ARG A 266 -0.06 -7.00 -1.99
C ARG A 266 1.38 -6.54 -2.10
N GLY A 267 1.66 -5.35 -1.58
CA GLY A 267 3.01 -4.84 -1.32
C GLY A 267 3.45 -5.10 0.11
N VAL A 268 2.47 -5.27 1.00
CA VAL A 268 2.68 -5.52 2.43
C VAL A 268 1.51 -6.33 2.99
N ILE A 269 1.80 -7.22 3.93
CA ILE A 269 0.79 -8.00 4.66
C ILE A 269 1.05 -8.02 6.15
N ILE A 270 -0.02 -8.17 6.94
CA ILE A 270 0.08 -8.52 8.35
C ILE A 270 0.17 -10.05 8.45
N ILE A 271 1.16 -10.52 9.19
CA ILE A 271 1.49 -11.95 9.37
C ILE A 271 0.91 -12.46 10.69
N GLU A 272 1.02 -11.66 11.75
CA GLU A 272 0.66 -12.07 13.11
C GLU A 272 0.31 -10.83 13.94
N ILE A 273 -0.62 -11.01 14.88
CA ILE A 273 -0.99 -10.02 15.89
C ILE A 273 -0.88 -10.70 17.26
N LYS A 274 -0.24 -10.04 18.23
CA LYS A 274 -0.19 -10.46 19.64
C LYS A 274 -0.74 -9.34 20.51
N GLU A 275 -1.77 -9.64 21.29
CA GLU A 275 -2.34 -8.77 22.32
C GLU A 275 -1.74 -9.09 23.71
#